data_AF-A0A5C2S0D8-F1
#
_entry.id   AF-A0A5C2S0D8-F1
#
_cell.length_a   1.000
_cell.length_b   1.000
_cell.length_c   1.000
_cell.angle_alpha   90.00
_cell.angle_beta   90.00
_cell.angle_gamma   90.00
#
_symmetry.space_group_name_H-M   'P 1'
#
loop_
_entity.id
_entity.type
_entity.pdbx_description
1 polymer ?
#
loop_
_entity_poly.entity_id
_entity_poly.type
_entity_poly.pdbx_seq_one_letter_code
_entity_poly.pdbx_strand_id
1 'polypeptide(L)'
;MAPVSLPPGPRYVISQLPRFITPPLAVYLLSRISRSPLPAWLLVLAYALSWPVAFVALIQWNDFSNARRARASGAVIPREVDHKYPGSIDLLREMFVLDKTRYLGESSMFEWVEQYGPLFNFRVMFEDRIFTCEPEYIKTILATDFNHYEKGPLLSSQLDTLLGVGVFNSDGECTTFHRTMTRPFFSKDRISHFDIFDRHAEHALNKAAERLREGVPVDWQDVVSRFTMDSATEFLFGKDVCSLSAPIPYPSTHPAAAAQQTAPVHPADRFVRAFQGALEATAIRGRFLQSWPLTEMFGDKVKKYLTAVDEFIDPMVEEALRNKEKKVSLEGVTSDVEKATRDQVRDDETLLEHLCKFTDDHKVIKDETLNILLAGRDTTSCTLTFAVYALAEHPDVLARLRKEVLDVVGPTARPTYDNVREMKYMRAFINEVLRLYPPVPINSRCSIEPMRWKNMTPGKPDHYIPPRSRCLYSVLVMHRRKDLWGPDALTFDPDRFLDARVQKYLVPNPFIFLPFNAGPRICLGQQFAYNEISFMLVRLLQRFSAFRLRQDAHPESVPPHGVEYSPYAVDGREKVWMRSHLTAYAKNGLWVEMDEVAAQ
;
A
#
# COMPACT_ATOMS: atom_id res chain seq x y z
N MET A 1 -12.27 -34.74 5.23
CA MET A 1 -10.84 -34.46 5.01
C MET A 1 -10.74 -33.41 3.92
N ALA A 2 -10.34 -32.18 4.25
CA ALA A 2 -10.07 -31.18 3.23
C ALA A 2 -8.92 -31.69 2.33
N PRO A 3 -8.97 -31.51 1.00
CA PRO A 3 -7.90 -31.96 0.12
C PRO A 3 -6.60 -31.29 0.56
N VAL A 4 -5.54 -32.08 0.82
CA VAL A 4 -4.23 -31.56 1.21
C VAL A 4 -3.71 -30.71 0.06
N SER A 5 -3.89 -29.40 0.20
CA SER A 5 -3.45 -28.44 -0.80
C SER A 5 -1.92 -28.39 -0.77
N LEU A 6 -1.26 -28.82 -1.85
CA LEU A 6 0.20 -28.70 -1.96
C LEU A 6 0.68 -27.27 -1.64
N PRO A 7 1.82 -27.09 -0.93
CA PRO A 7 2.40 -25.77 -0.72
C PRO A 7 2.73 -25.06 -2.04
N PRO A 8 2.91 -23.72 -2.04
CA PRO A 8 3.21 -22.96 -3.24
C PRO A 8 4.44 -23.46 -4.00
N GLY A 9 5.53 -23.80 -3.28
CA GLY A 9 6.77 -24.25 -3.89
C GLY A 9 6.65 -25.52 -4.74
N PRO A 10 6.14 -26.65 -4.21
CA PRO A 10 5.89 -27.85 -5.00
C PRO A 10 4.96 -27.61 -6.20
N ARG A 11 3.89 -26.82 -6.03
CA ARG A 11 3.00 -26.45 -7.16
C ARG A 11 3.75 -25.72 -8.26
N TYR A 12 4.60 -24.77 -7.89
CA TYR A 12 5.45 -24.05 -8.82
C TYR A 12 6.43 -25.00 -9.52
N VAL A 13 7.17 -25.83 -8.79
CA VAL A 13 8.10 -26.80 -9.37
C VAL A 13 7.39 -27.73 -10.35
N ILE A 14 6.21 -28.26 -9.98
CA ILE A 14 5.39 -29.11 -10.86
C ILE A 14 4.99 -28.36 -12.13
N SER A 15 4.52 -27.11 -12.02
CA SER A 15 4.17 -26.28 -13.18
C SER A 15 5.34 -26.01 -14.12
N GLN A 16 6.57 -25.99 -13.58
CA GLN A 16 7.80 -25.77 -14.32
C GLN A 16 8.46 -27.08 -14.81
N LEU A 17 7.96 -28.27 -14.43
CA LEU A 17 8.53 -29.57 -14.83
C LEU A 17 8.78 -29.70 -16.34
N PRO A 18 7.87 -29.27 -17.23
CA PRO A 18 8.13 -29.31 -18.67
C PRO A 18 9.39 -28.54 -19.05
N ARG A 19 9.66 -27.38 -18.43
CA ARG A 19 10.87 -26.60 -18.68
C ARG A 19 12.14 -27.26 -18.11
N PHE A 20 12.01 -28.01 -17.02
CA PHE A 20 13.14 -28.74 -16.43
C PHE A 20 13.49 -30.02 -17.21
N ILE A 21 12.48 -30.72 -17.73
CA ILE A 21 12.63 -32.03 -18.39
C ILE A 21 12.95 -31.88 -19.90
N THR A 22 12.49 -30.81 -20.56
CA THR A 22 12.65 -30.69 -22.01
C THR A 22 14.10 -30.61 -22.48
N PRO A 23 15.03 -29.86 -21.86
CA PRO A 23 16.43 -29.87 -22.28
C PRO A 23 17.12 -31.24 -22.17
N PRO A 24 17.06 -31.96 -21.04
CA PRO A 24 17.69 -33.28 -20.95
C PRO A 24 16.99 -34.31 -21.86
N LEU A 25 15.68 -34.23 -22.03
CA LEU A 25 14.95 -35.08 -22.98
C LEU A 25 15.38 -34.84 -24.43
N ALA A 26 15.61 -33.58 -24.82
CA ALA A 26 16.12 -33.24 -26.15
C ALA A 26 17.52 -33.82 -26.38
N VAL A 27 18.42 -33.67 -25.41
CA VAL A 27 19.76 -34.31 -25.47
C VAL A 27 19.64 -35.84 -25.56
N TYR A 28 18.69 -36.44 -24.84
CA TYR A 28 18.46 -37.88 -24.86
C TYR A 28 18.01 -38.35 -26.25
N LEU A 29 16.99 -37.70 -26.82
CA LEU A 29 16.48 -38.02 -28.15
C LEU A 29 17.54 -37.81 -29.23
N LEU A 30 18.30 -36.71 -29.17
CA LEU A 30 19.40 -36.45 -30.10
C LEU A 30 20.50 -37.50 -30.00
N SER A 31 20.85 -37.96 -28.80
CA SER A 31 21.87 -39.02 -28.61
C SER A 31 21.43 -40.36 -29.22
N ARG A 32 20.13 -40.68 -29.14
CA ARG A 32 19.53 -41.90 -29.71
C ARG A 32 19.43 -41.84 -31.23
N ILE A 33 19.02 -40.71 -31.78
CA ILE A 33 18.89 -40.50 -33.23
C ILE A 33 20.26 -40.50 -33.91
N SER A 34 21.24 -39.81 -33.32
CA SER A 34 22.60 -39.71 -33.88
C SER A 34 23.46 -40.96 -33.71
N ARG A 35 22.96 -42.00 -33.00
CA ARG A 35 23.76 -43.17 -32.58
C ARG A 35 25.11 -42.76 -31.99
N SER A 36 25.07 -41.76 -31.12
CA SER A 36 26.27 -41.05 -30.68
C SER A 36 27.31 -42.00 -30.05
N PRO A 37 28.59 -41.95 -30.48
CA PRO A 37 29.67 -42.75 -29.90
C PRO A 37 30.21 -42.15 -28.59
N LEU A 38 29.51 -41.18 -27.98
CA LEU A 38 29.98 -40.48 -26.81
C LEU A 38 30.10 -41.43 -25.59
N PRO A 39 31.21 -41.37 -24.85
CA PRO A 39 31.36 -42.03 -23.55
C PRO A 39 30.21 -41.69 -22.59
N ALA A 40 29.79 -42.67 -21.78
CA ALA A 40 28.66 -42.51 -20.85
C ALA A 40 28.79 -41.30 -19.92
N TRP A 41 30.00 -40.98 -19.46
CA TRP A 41 30.25 -39.82 -18.58
C TRP A 41 30.00 -38.48 -19.29
N LEU A 42 30.30 -38.38 -20.60
CA LEU A 42 30.00 -37.18 -21.40
C LEU A 42 28.50 -37.00 -21.60
N LEU A 43 27.75 -38.11 -21.75
CA LEU A 43 26.29 -38.06 -21.83
C LEU A 43 25.67 -37.62 -20.51
N VAL A 44 26.15 -38.14 -19.37
CA VAL A 44 25.72 -37.69 -18.03
C VAL A 44 25.99 -36.19 -17.84
N LEU A 45 27.17 -35.72 -18.25
CA LEU A 45 27.52 -34.31 -18.20
C LEU A 45 26.63 -33.46 -19.13
N ALA A 46 26.34 -33.95 -20.34
CA ALA A 46 25.45 -33.28 -21.28
C ALA A 46 24.01 -33.19 -20.73
N TYR A 47 23.51 -34.23 -20.05
CA TYR A 47 22.21 -34.17 -19.36
C TYR A 47 22.21 -33.15 -18.22
N ALA A 48 23.23 -33.19 -17.37
CA ALA A 48 23.34 -32.27 -16.23
C ALA A 48 23.44 -30.80 -16.66
N LEU A 49 24.18 -30.53 -17.74
CA LEU A 49 24.38 -29.18 -18.26
C LEU A 49 23.29 -28.72 -19.24
N SER A 50 22.46 -29.63 -19.76
CA SER A 50 21.41 -29.29 -20.74
C SER A 50 20.48 -28.20 -20.23
N TRP A 51 20.08 -28.26 -18.96
CA TRP A 51 19.17 -27.28 -18.39
C TRP A 51 19.84 -25.92 -18.15
N PRO A 52 21.00 -25.80 -17.46
CA PRO A 52 21.70 -24.52 -17.34
C PRO A 52 21.99 -23.86 -18.69
N VAL A 53 22.41 -24.65 -19.70
CA VAL A 53 22.68 -24.14 -21.05
C VAL A 53 21.39 -23.63 -21.71
N ALA A 54 20.30 -24.41 -21.65
CA ALA A 54 19.02 -23.98 -22.21
C ALA A 54 18.46 -22.74 -21.50
N PHE A 55 18.62 -22.63 -20.19
CA PHE A 55 18.20 -21.48 -19.40
C PHE A 55 18.96 -20.21 -19.79
N VAL A 56 20.29 -20.27 -19.87
CA VAL A 56 21.12 -19.14 -20.31
C VAL A 56 20.79 -18.76 -21.76
N ALA A 57 20.63 -19.75 -22.65
CA ALA A 57 20.25 -19.52 -24.04
C ALA A 57 18.88 -18.84 -24.14
N LEU A 58 17.90 -19.22 -23.31
CA LEU A 58 16.57 -18.60 -23.27
C LEU A 58 16.65 -17.12 -22.84
N ILE A 59 17.44 -16.81 -21.80
CA ILE A 59 17.65 -15.43 -21.34
C ILE A 59 18.30 -14.60 -22.44
N GLN A 60 19.41 -15.08 -23.00
CA GLN A 60 20.12 -14.39 -24.07
C GLN A 60 19.24 -14.21 -25.32
N TRP A 61 18.41 -15.21 -25.64
CA TRP A 61 17.44 -15.11 -26.72
C TRP A 61 16.38 -14.04 -26.46
N ASN A 62 15.83 -13.98 -25.25
CA ASN A 62 14.86 -12.97 -24.87
C ASN A 62 15.46 -11.56 -24.95
N ASP A 63 16.67 -11.38 -24.42
CA ASP A 63 17.41 -10.10 -24.48
C ASP A 63 17.70 -9.68 -25.91
N PHE A 64 18.19 -10.62 -26.74
CA PHE A 64 18.45 -10.38 -28.15
C PHE A 64 17.16 -10.02 -28.91
N SER A 65 16.07 -10.76 -28.66
CA SER A 65 14.77 -10.53 -29.29
C SER A 65 14.20 -9.16 -28.92
N ASN A 66 14.25 -8.79 -27.64
CA ASN A 66 13.82 -7.49 -27.15
C ASN A 66 14.69 -6.36 -27.72
N ALA A 67 16.01 -6.50 -27.72
CA ALA A 67 16.92 -5.51 -28.29
C ALA A 67 16.76 -5.35 -29.81
N ARG A 68 16.42 -6.43 -30.52
CA ARG A 68 16.09 -6.39 -31.96
C ARG A 68 14.77 -5.66 -32.19
N ARG A 69 13.72 -5.93 -31.40
CA ARG A 69 12.41 -5.25 -31.49
C ARG A 69 12.48 -3.77 -31.14
N ALA A 70 13.27 -3.42 -30.12
CA ALA A 70 13.55 -2.03 -29.78
C ALA A 70 14.20 -1.29 -30.96
N ARG A 71 15.29 -1.83 -31.53
CA ARG A 71 15.96 -1.26 -32.70
C ARG A 71 15.05 -1.16 -33.93
N ALA A 72 14.25 -2.19 -34.20
CA ALA A 72 13.32 -2.21 -35.34
C ALA A 72 12.23 -1.13 -35.23
N SER A 73 11.84 -0.75 -34.01
CA SER A 73 10.89 0.33 -33.79
C SER A 73 11.56 1.71 -33.64
N GLY A 74 12.89 1.81 -33.70
CA GLY A 74 13.62 3.05 -33.45
C GLY A 74 13.60 3.49 -31.98
N ALA A 75 13.33 2.56 -31.07
CA ALA A 75 13.30 2.78 -29.62
C ALA A 75 14.50 2.13 -28.92
N VAL A 76 14.73 2.49 -27.67
CA VAL A 76 15.80 1.97 -26.81
C VAL A 76 15.22 1.35 -25.54
N ILE A 77 15.82 0.29 -25.04
CA ILE A 77 15.43 -0.28 -23.74
C ILE A 77 15.87 0.69 -22.63
N PRO A 78 15.07 0.93 -21.58
CA PRO A 78 15.50 1.70 -20.41
C PRO A 78 16.84 1.22 -19.88
N ARG A 79 17.67 2.17 -19.40
CA ARG A 79 19.02 1.85 -18.92
C ARG A 79 18.94 0.86 -17.75
N GLU A 80 19.70 -0.21 -17.82
CA GLU A 80 19.77 -1.19 -16.75
C GLU A 80 20.68 -0.72 -15.62
N VAL A 81 20.28 -0.99 -14.38
CA VAL A 81 21.10 -0.77 -13.19
C VAL A 81 22.28 -1.74 -13.19
N ASP A 82 23.48 -1.21 -12.91
CA ASP A 82 24.71 -1.99 -12.85
C ASP A 82 24.61 -3.10 -11.77
N HIS A 83 25.07 -4.30 -12.11
CA HIS A 83 25.01 -5.47 -11.24
C HIS A 83 26.27 -6.33 -11.42
N LYS A 84 26.68 -7.03 -10.36
CA LYS A 84 27.95 -7.77 -10.28
C LYS A 84 27.81 -9.25 -10.59
N TYR A 85 26.70 -9.88 -10.19
CA TYR A 85 26.51 -11.32 -10.34
C TYR A 85 25.40 -11.66 -11.34
N PRO A 86 25.45 -12.84 -11.99
CA PRO A 86 24.39 -13.30 -12.87
C PRO A 86 23.02 -13.26 -12.18
N GLY A 87 22.01 -12.74 -12.88
CA GLY A 87 20.66 -12.60 -12.35
C GLY A 87 20.52 -11.52 -11.29
N SER A 88 21.53 -10.66 -11.13
CA SER A 88 21.52 -9.51 -10.23
C SER A 88 21.24 -9.91 -8.78
N ILE A 89 21.80 -11.06 -8.35
CA ILE A 89 21.63 -11.60 -7.00
C ILE A 89 22.24 -10.67 -5.94
N ASP A 90 23.26 -9.90 -6.31
CA ASP A 90 23.77 -8.78 -5.49
C ASP A 90 22.67 -7.76 -5.20
N LEU A 91 21.91 -7.32 -6.20
CA LEU A 91 20.80 -6.37 -5.98
C LEU A 91 19.72 -6.99 -5.07
N LEU A 92 19.43 -8.28 -5.23
CA LEU A 92 18.49 -8.99 -4.34
C LEU A 92 19.00 -9.03 -2.89
N ARG A 93 20.28 -9.35 -2.70
CA ARG A 93 20.91 -9.35 -1.37
C ARG A 93 20.89 -7.96 -0.77
N GLU A 94 21.20 -6.95 -1.56
CA GLU A 94 21.16 -5.55 -1.16
C GLU A 94 19.76 -5.18 -0.69
N MET A 95 18.70 -5.48 -1.45
CA MET A 95 17.30 -5.27 -1.04
C MET A 95 16.96 -5.89 0.33
N PHE A 96 17.52 -7.05 0.68
CA PHE A 96 17.31 -7.68 2.00
C PHE A 96 18.13 -7.06 3.13
N VAL A 97 19.36 -6.63 2.86
CA VAL A 97 20.23 -5.98 3.85
C VAL A 97 19.72 -4.57 4.15
N LEU A 98 19.36 -3.83 3.10
CA LEU A 98 18.83 -2.47 3.21
C LEU A 98 17.50 -2.43 3.97
N ASP A 99 16.62 -3.40 3.75
CA ASP A 99 15.33 -3.50 4.45
C ASP A 99 15.47 -3.61 5.98
N LYS A 100 16.59 -4.12 6.49
CA LYS A 100 16.84 -4.22 7.93
C LYS A 100 17.45 -2.97 8.56
N THR A 101 18.04 -2.09 7.74
CA THR A 101 19.00 -1.09 8.24
C THR A 101 18.78 0.32 7.70
N ARG A 102 17.85 0.54 6.75
CA ARG A 102 17.71 1.84 6.08
C ARG A 102 16.26 2.32 5.96
N TYR A 103 16.11 3.62 5.70
CA TYR A 103 14.84 4.33 5.62
C TYR A 103 14.11 4.09 4.31
N LEU A 104 12.79 4.16 4.33
CA LEU A 104 11.96 4.01 3.15
C LEU A 104 12.26 5.09 2.11
N GLY A 105 12.92 4.71 1.02
CA GLY A 105 13.36 5.62 -0.04
C GLY A 105 14.87 5.84 -0.03
N GLU A 106 15.54 5.71 1.10
CA GLU A 106 16.99 5.76 1.08
C GLU A 106 17.60 4.50 0.46
N SER A 107 18.38 4.74 -0.60
CA SER A 107 19.41 3.86 -1.16
C SER A 107 18.98 2.59 -1.90
N SER A 108 18.05 2.79 -2.84
CA SER A 108 18.19 2.23 -4.19
C SER A 108 17.44 3.13 -5.16
N MET A 109 16.18 3.45 -4.88
CA MET A 109 15.36 4.20 -5.85
C MET A 109 15.78 5.66 -6.02
N PHE A 110 15.98 6.42 -4.94
CA PHE A 110 16.36 7.83 -5.07
C PHE A 110 17.79 7.98 -5.64
N GLU A 111 18.75 7.20 -5.14
CA GLU A 111 20.12 7.15 -5.68
C GLU A 111 20.16 6.67 -7.14
N TRP A 112 19.36 5.66 -7.50
CA TRP A 112 19.25 5.22 -8.90
C TRP A 112 18.53 6.25 -9.76
N VAL A 113 17.58 7.03 -9.21
CA VAL A 113 16.99 8.14 -9.96
C VAL A 113 18.02 9.23 -10.24
N GLU A 114 18.90 9.55 -9.29
CA GLU A 114 20.04 10.46 -9.53
C GLU A 114 21.02 9.91 -10.57
N GLN A 115 21.37 8.63 -10.49
CA GLN A 115 22.40 8.03 -11.36
C GLN A 115 21.90 7.65 -12.76
N TYR A 116 20.68 7.15 -12.88
CA TYR A 116 20.10 6.60 -14.11
C TYR A 116 18.97 7.46 -14.69
N GLY A 117 18.48 8.45 -13.94
CA GLY A 117 17.36 9.30 -14.31
C GLY A 117 16.00 8.74 -13.84
N PRO A 118 14.89 9.42 -14.17
CA PRO A 118 13.56 9.09 -13.65
C PRO A 118 12.96 7.81 -14.24
N LEU A 119 13.67 7.13 -15.15
CA LEU A 119 13.29 5.87 -15.79
C LEU A 119 14.50 4.96 -15.92
N PHE A 120 14.43 3.76 -15.34
CA PHE A 120 15.47 2.74 -15.48
C PHE A 120 14.88 1.34 -15.37
N ASN A 121 15.65 0.35 -15.79
CA ASN A 121 15.37 -1.06 -15.58
C ASN A 121 16.29 -1.60 -14.49
N PHE A 122 15.80 -2.42 -13.58
CA PHE A 122 16.66 -3.21 -12.72
C PHE A 122 16.19 -4.65 -12.74
N ARG A 123 17.12 -5.57 -12.98
CA ARG A 123 16.81 -6.99 -13.04
C ARG A 123 16.97 -7.61 -11.66
N VAL A 124 16.10 -8.56 -11.35
CA VAL A 124 16.23 -9.43 -10.18
C VAL A 124 15.85 -10.82 -10.63
N MET A 125 16.74 -11.80 -10.45
CA MET A 125 16.56 -13.17 -10.91
C MET A 125 16.29 -13.27 -12.42
N PHE A 126 17.00 -12.46 -13.23
CA PHE A 126 16.86 -12.37 -14.71
C PHE A 126 15.51 -11.83 -15.20
N GLU A 127 14.69 -11.26 -14.32
CA GLU A 127 13.40 -10.68 -14.67
C GLU A 127 13.47 -9.14 -14.67
N ASP A 128 12.93 -8.50 -15.71
CA ASP A 128 12.89 -7.05 -15.87
C ASP A 128 11.92 -6.38 -14.88
N ARG A 129 12.37 -5.29 -14.25
CA ARG A 129 11.54 -4.37 -13.47
C ARG A 129 11.80 -2.95 -13.94
N ILE A 130 10.83 -2.40 -14.65
CA ILE A 130 10.90 -1.04 -15.14
C ILE A 130 10.42 -0.11 -14.03
N PHE A 131 11.29 0.77 -13.56
CA PHE A 131 10.95 1.78 -12.57
C PHE A 131 10.74 3.14 -13.23
N THR A 132 9.74 3.89 -12.77
CA THR A 132 9.58 5.30 -13.14
C THR A 132 9.12 6.19 -11.98
N CYS A 133 9.60 7.43 -11.95
CA CYS A 133 9.00 8.51 -11.15
C CYS A 133 8.59 9.70 -12.02
N GLU A 134 8.45 9.48 -13.33
CA GLU A 134 8.05 10.49 -14.32
C GLU A 134 6.52 10.57 -14.47
N PRO A 135 5.90 11.73 -14.18
CA PRO A 135 4.44 11.91 -14.26
C PRO A 135 3.81 11.45 -15.57
N GLU A 136 4.45 11.71 -16.72
CA GLU A 136 3.89 11.32 -18.02
C GLU A 136 3.86 9.80 -18.21
N TYR A 137 4.89 9.06 -17.77
CA TYR A 137 4.87 7.60 -17.81
C TYR A 137 3.85 7.02 -16.83
N ILE A 138 3.72 7.63 -15.65
CA ILE A 138 2.71 7.23 -14.66
C ILE A 138 1.30 7.46 -15.22
N LYS A 139 1.07 8.58 -15.91
CA LYS A 139 -0.17 8.88 -16.62
C LYS A 139 -0.45 7.87 -17.74
N THR A 140 0.55 7.47 -18.51
CA THR A 140 0.41 6.40 -19.51
C THR A 140 -0.06 5.10 -18.85
N ILE A 141 0.59 4.68 -17.77
CA ILE A 141 0.29 3.43 -17.04
C ILE A 141 -1.11 3.46 -16.42
N LEU A 142 -1.52 4.59 -15.85
CA LEU A 142 -2.73 4.68 -15.03
C LEU A 142 -3.97 5.14 -15.79
N ALA A 143 -3.81 5.94 -16.84
CA ALA A 143 -4.92 6.61 -17.52
C ALA A 143 -4.88 6.44 -19.04
N THR A 144 -3.83 6.91 -19.72
CA THR A 144 -3.85 7.03 -21.19
C THR A 144 -3.89 5.67 -21.89
N ASP A 145 -3.06 4.72 -21.46
CA ASP A 145 -2.97 3.37 -22.06
C ASP A 145 -3.43 2.28 -21.09
N PHE A 146 -4.34 2.62 -20.18
CA PHE A 146 -4.78 1.76 -19.07
C PHE A 146 -5.09 0.30 -19.47
N ASN A 147 -5.74 0.08 -20.61
CA ASN A 147 -6.15 -1.26 -21.06
C ASN A 147 -4.98 -2.20 -21.40
N HIS A 148 -3.76 -1.66 -21.60
CA HIS A 148 -2.55 -2.45 -21.86
C HIS A 148 -1.74 -2.72 -20.58
N TYR A 149 -2.24 -2.26 -19.43
CA TYR A 149 -1.62 -2.47 -18.12
C TYR A 149 -2.58 -3.14 -17.14
N GLU A 150 -2.18 -4.30 -16.66
CA GLU A 150 -2.89 -5.07 -15.65
C GLU A 150 -2.13 -5.08 -14.32
N LYS A 151 -2.68 -5.66 -13.25
CA LYS A 151 -1.85 -6.10 -12.12
C LYS A 151 -1.07 -7.35 -12.53
N GLY A 152 -1.74 -8.22 -13.27
CA GLY A 152 -1.19 -9.39 -13.93
C GLY A 152 -1.08 -10.60 -13.01
N PRO A 153 -0.85 -11.78 -13.59
CA PRO A 153 -0.91 -13.05 -12.89
C PRO A 153 0.15 -13.16 -11.78
N LEU A 154 1.28 -12.46 -11.94
CA LEU A 154 2.35 -12.46 -10.95
C LEU A 154 1.90 -11.78 -9.65
N LEU A 155 1.46 -10.51 -9.73
CA LEU A 155 1.00 -9.78 -8.56
C LEU A 155 -0.24 -10.48 -7.96
N SER A 156 -1.12 -10.99 -8.84
CA SER A 156 -2.29 -11.76 -8.41
C SER A 156 -1.92 -12.95 -7.55
N SER A 157 -0.96 -13.78 -8.00
CA SER A 157 -0.49 -14.95 -7.25
C SER A 157 0.14 -14.61 -5.89
N GLN A 158 0.78 -13.44 -5.78
CA GLN A 158 1.45 -13.02 -4.54
C GLN A 158 0.44 -12.61 -3.47
N LEU A 159 -0.63 -11.92 -3.89
CA LEU A 159 -1.68 -11.38 -3.02
C LEU A 159 -2.81 -12.38 -2.75
N ASP A 160 -3.01 -13.39 -3.61
CA ASP A 160 -4.16 -14.31 -3.60
C ASP A 160 -4.45 -14.93 -2.22
N THR A 161 -3.42 -15.39 -1.50
CA THR A 161 -3.60 -15.99 -0.18
C THR A 161 -4.23 -15.03 0.83
N LEU A 162 -3.94 -13.73 0.77
CA LEU A 162 -4.40 -12.73 1.76
C LEU A 162 -5.62 -11.94 1.27
N LEU A 163 -5.58 -11.43 0.04
CA LEU A 163 -6.56 -10.49 -0.50
C LEU A 163 -7.54 -11.14 -1.49
N GLY A 164 -7.33 -12.42 -1.80
CA GLY A 164 -8.25 -13.22 -2.61
C GLY A 164 -8.57 -12.57 -3.95
N VAL A 165 -9.85 -12.53 -4.32
CA VAL A 165 -10.31 -12.03 -5.62
C VAL A 165 -10.81 -10.58 -5.61
N GLY A 166 -10.80 -9.89 -4.46
CA GLY A 166 -11.42 -8.57 -4.34
C GLY A 166 -10.76 -7.44 -5.13
N VAL A 167 -11.23 -6.21 -4.95
CA VAL A 167 -10.87 -5.05 -5.78
C VAL A 167 -9.37 -4.77 -5.91
N PHE A 168 -8.55 -5.12 -4.91
CA PHE A 168 -7.10 -4.97 -4.99
C PHE A 168 -6.37 -6.10 -5.71
N ASN A 169 -7.03 -7.21 -6.01
CA ASN A 169 -6.40 -8.33 -6.71
C ASN A 169 -7.06 -8.73 -8.05
N SER A 170 -8.10 -8.02 -8.47
CA SER A 170 -8.78 -8.25 -9.75
C SER A 170 -8.20 -7.46 -10.93
N ASP A 171 -8.38 -8.00 -12.15
CA ASP A 171 -8.14 -7.39 -13.46
C ASP A 171 -9.37 -7.52 -14.38
N GLY A 172 -9.42 -6.73 -15.48
CA GLY A 172 -10.46 -6.80 -16.51
C GLY A 172 -11.90 -6.67 -16.00
N GLU A 173 -12.78 -7.56 -16.49
CA GLU A 173 -14.20 -7.60 -16.11
C GLU A 173 -14.41 -7.77 -14.61
N CYS A 174 -13.55 -8.53 -13.91
CA CYS A 174 -13.63 -8.68 -12.46
C CYS A 174 -13.44 -7.32 -11.76
N THR A 175 -12.47 -6.50 -12.18
CA THR A 175 -12.32 -5.16 -11.60
C THR A 175 -13.56 -4.31 -11.85
N THR A 176 -14.13 -4.37 -13.06
CA THR A 176 -15.37 -3.67 -13.40
C THR A 176 -16.52 -4.12 -12.51
N PHE A 177 -16.65 -5.42 -12.26
CA PHE A 177 -17.65 -6.00 -11.36
C PHE A 177 -17.49 -5.45 -9.93
N HIS A 178 -16.30 -5.59 -9.33
CA HIS A 178 -16.02 -5.11 -7.97
C HIS A 178 -16.26 -3.60 -7.83
N ARG A 179 -15.85 -2.80 -8.82
CA ARG A 179 -16.08 -1.34 -8.80
C ARG A 179 -17.53 -0.94 -9.03
N THR A 180 -18.26 -1.67 -9.86
CA THR A 180 -19.70 -1.42 -10.06
C THR A 180 -20.46 -1.66 -8.76
N MET A 181 -20.06 -2.69 -8.02
CA MET A 181 -20.64 -3.03 -6.72
C MET A 181 -20.29 -2.03 -5.61
N THR A 182 -19.09 -1.44 -5.61
CA THR A 182 -18.61 -0.62 -4.48
C THR A 182 -18.71 0.88 -4.71
N ARG A 183 -18.61 1.35 -5.95
CA ARG A 183 -18.61 2.79 -6.27
C ARG A 183 -19.88 3.53 -5.81
N PRO A 184 -21.11 2.99 -5.92
CA PRO A 184 -22.31 3.67 -5.43
C PRO A 184 -22.20 4.00 -3.94
N PHE A 185 -21.65 3.09 -3.14
CA PHE A 185 -21.46 3.25 -1.70
C PHE A 185 -20.54 4.42 -1.31
N PHE A 186 -19.54 4.74 -2.13
CA PHE A 186 -18.58 5.82 -1.87
C PHE A 186 -18.89 7.10 -2.66
N SER A 187 -20.00 7.13 -3.43
CA SER A 187 -20.32 8.27 -4.31
C SER A 187 -20.87 9.49 -3.57
N LYS A 188 -21.41 9.29 -2.37
CA LYS A 188 -22.03 10.34 -1.54
C LYS A 188 -21.47 10.28 -0.13
N ASP A 189 -21.08 11.45 0.37
CA ASP A 189 -20.82 11.67 1.79
C ASP A 189 -22.14 11.57 2.56
N ARG A 190 -22.12 10.89 3.72
CA ARG A 190 -23.31 10.63 4.55
C ARG A 190 -23.13 11.20 5.94
N ILE A 191 -24.24 11.62 6.57
CA ILE A 191 -24.20 12.21 7.92
C ILE A 191 -23.73 11.16 8.93
N SER A 192 -24.21 9.92 8.78
CA SER A 192 -23.78 8.77 9.57
C SER A 192 -22.26 8.57 9.64
N HIS A 193 -21.51 8.97 8.60
CA HIS A 193 -20.04 8.89 8.62
C HIS A 193 -19.45 9.77 9.72
N PHE A 194 -19.95 10.99 9.83
CA PHE A 194 -19.46 11.94 10.83
C PHE A 194 -19.88 11.52 12.24
N ASP A 195 -20.99 10.79 12.42
CA ASP A 195 -21.41 10.29 13.74
C ASP A 195 -20.48 9.17 14.24
N ILE A 196 -20.07 8.31 13.31
CA ILE A 196 -19.06 7.27 13.55
C ILE A 196 -17.72 7.92 13.92
N PHE A 197 -17.26 8.90 13.14
CA PHE A 197 -16.01 9.60 13.41
C PHE A 197 -16.02 10.29 14.78
N ASP A 198 -17.14 10.90 15.18
CA ASP A 198 -17.25 11.63 16.43
C ASP A 198 -17.03 10.76 17.67
N ARG A 199 -17.76 9.65 17.75
CA ARG A 199 -17.67 8.72 18.89
C ARG A 199 -16.28 8.11 19.01
N HIS A 200 -15.72 7.64 17.90
CA HIS A 200 -14.39 7.00 17.91
C HIS A 200 -13.26 7.99 18.13
N ALA A 201 -13.38 9.22 17.59
CA ALA A 201 -12.39 10.27 17.84
C ALA A 201 -12.40 10.68 19.32
N GLU A 202 -13.58 10.84 19.93
CA GLU A 202 -13.69 11.13 21.36
C GLU A 202 -13.06 10.03 22.22
N HIS A 203 -13.36 8.75 21.94
CA HIS A 203 -12.74 7.62 22.64
C HIS A 203 -11.21 7.61 22.52
N ALA A 204 -10.68 7.80 21.31
CA ALA A 204 -9.24 7.83 21.06
C ALA A 204 -8.55 8.98 21.79
N LEU A 205 -9.14 10.18 21.74
CA LEU A 205 -8.59 11.38 22.39
C LEU A 205 -8.66 11.31 23.91
N ASN A 206 -9.75 10.77 24.47
CA ASN A 206 -9.87 10.54 25.92
C ASN A 206 -8.77 9.59 26.40
N LYS A 207 -8.54 8.51 25.65
CA LYS A 207 -7.51 7.52 25.98
C LYS A 207 -6.09 8.09 25.89
N ALA A 208 -5.82 8.91 24.87
CA ALA A 208 -4.55 9.62 24.76
C ALA A 208 -4.38 10.63 25.91
N ALA A 209 -5.41 11.39 26.24
CA ALA A 209 -5.37 12.38 27.32
C ALA A 209 -5.14 11.72 28.69
N GLU A 210 -5.81 10.60 29.00
CA GLU A 210 -5.59 9.83 30.22
C GLU A 210 -4.11 9.43 30.38
N ARG A 211 -3.52 8.86 29.34
CA ARG A 211 -2.09 8.48 29.33
C ARG A 211 -1.15 9.68 29.50
N LEU A 212 -1.46 10.79 28.84
CA LEU A 212 -0.64 12.00 28.94
C LEU A 212 -0.71 12.63 30.34
N ARG A 213 -1.85 12.55 31.03
CA ARG A 213 -1.99 13.00 32.44
C ARG A 213 -1.16 12.16 33.41
N GLU A 214 -0.85 10.91 33.06
CA GLU A 214 0.09 10.07 33.82
C GLU A 214 1.56 10.51 33.63
N GLY A 215 1.83 11.46 32.72
CA GLY A 215 3.19 11.90 32.38
C GLY A 215 3.95 10.93 31.49
N VAL A 216 3.23 10.02 30.81
CA VAL A 216 3.81 9.01 29.93
C VAL A 216 3.48 9.35 28.47
N PRO A 217 4.46 9.32 27.55
CA PRO A 217 4.18 9.58 26.15
C PRO A 217 3.30 8.51 25.52
N VAL A 218 2.55 8.91 24.50
CA VAL A 218 1.63 8.04 23.78
C VAL A 218 2.20 7.66 22.41
N ASP A 219 2.07 6.40 22.01
CA ASP A 219 2.26 6.00 20.62
C ASP A 219 1.03 6.43 19.81
N TRP A 220 1.15 7.59 19.16
CA TRP A 220 0.06 8.16 18.37
C TRP A 220 -0.34 7.25 17.21
N GLN A 221 0.62 6.50 16.62
CA GLN A 221 0.32 5.57 15.54
C GLN A 221 -0.61 4.45 16.01
N ASP A 222 -0.39 3.90 17.21
CA ASP A 222 -1.27 2.86 17.77
C ASP A 222 -2.68 3.43 18.00
N VAL A 223 -2.78 4.62 18.62
CA VAL A 223 -4.06 5.28 18.89
C VAL A 223 -4.88 5.51 17.61
N VAL A 224 -4.28 6.09 16.57
CA VAL A 224 -5.02 6.34 15.31
C VAL A 224 -5.27 5.05 14.53
N SER A 225 -4.44 4.03 14.68
CA SER A 225 -4.70 2.71 14.08
C SER A 225 -5.91 2.00 14.71
N ARG A 226 -6.19 2.26 15.99
CA ARG A 226 -7.38 1.77 16.71
C ARG A 226 -8.62 2.60 16.36
N PHE A 227 -8.49 3.94 16.32
CA PHE A 227 -9.54 4.83 15.82
C PHE A 227 -10.02 4.41 14.43
N THR A 228 -9.08 4.28 13.49
CA THR A 228 -9.40 3.88 12.10
C THR A 228 -9.86 2.44 11.97
N MET A 229 -9.54 1.57 12.93
CA MET A 229 -10.11 0.23 12.98
C MET A 229 -11.58 0.31 13.36
N ASP A 230 -11.90 0.96 14.47
CA ASP A 230 -13.25 1.00 15.03
C ASP A 230 -14.20 1.78 14.10
N SER A 231 -13.74 2.90 13.52
CA SER A 231 -14.50 3.65 12.52
C SER A 231 -14.72 2.87 11.24
N ALA A 232 -13.69 2.19 10.71
CA ALA A 232 -13.83 1.39 9.50
C ALA A 232 -14.71 0.16 9.73
N THR A 233 -14.59 -0.54 10.86
CA THR A 233 -15.41 -1.71 11.12
C THR A 233 -16.88 -1.32 11.31
N GLU A 234 -17.16 -0.21 11.99
CA GLU A 234 -18.53 0.26 12.13
C GLU A 234 -19.12 0.70 10.78
N PHE A 235 -18.34 1.41 9.98
CA PHE A 235 -18.75 1.83 8.63
C PHE A 235 -18.98 0.65 7.68
N LEU A 236 -18.09 -0.35 7.71
CA LEU A 236 -18.12 -1.48 6.77
C LEU A 236 -19.11 -2.57 7.21
N PHE A 237 -19.16 -2.87 8.50
CA PHE A 237 -19.88 -4.01 9.06
C PHE A 237 -21.09 -3.61 9.92
N GLY A 238 -21.24 -2.34 10.28
CA GLY A 238 -22.22 -1.90 11.28
C GLY A 238 -21.86 -2.29 12.71
N LYS A 239 -20.59 -2.66 12.95
CA LYS A 239 -20.12 -3.14 14.25
C LYS A 239 -18.84 -2.44 14.67
N ASP A 240 -18.89 -1.83 15.85
CA ASP A 240 -17.70 -1.42 16.56
C ASP A 240 -16.99 -2.65 17.15
N VAL A 241 -15.70 -2.81 16.82
CA VAL A 241 -14.87 -3.90 17.36
C VAL A 241 -14.19 -3.50 18.66
N CYS A 242 -14.42 -2.27 19.13
CA CYS A 242 -13.98 -1.71 20.39
C CYS A 242 -12.48 -1.88 20.61
N SER A 243 -11.65 -1.75 19.56
CA SER A 243 -10.19 -1.85 19.69
C SER A 243 -9.61 -0.76 20.59
N LEU A 244 -10.28 0.39 20.69
CA LEU A 244 -9.98 1.45 21.65
C LEU A 244 -10.32 1.09 23.11
N SER A 245 -11.01 -0.01 23.40
CA SER A 245 -11.19 -0.49 24.78
C SER A 245 -9.91 -1.13 25.34
N ALA A 246 -9.09 -1.74 24.47
CA ALA A 246 -7.89 -2.46 24.87
C ALA A 246 -6.71 -1.52 25.22
N PRO A 247 -5.91 -1.80 26.27
CA PRO A 247 -4.85 -0.89 26.73
C PRO A 247 -3.88 -0.47 25.62
N ILE A 248 -3.59 0.83 25.52
CA ILE A 248 -2.60 1.38 24.57
C ILE A 248 -1.16 1.08 25.06
N PRO A 249 -0.20 0.85 24.16
CA PRO A 249 1.14 0.38 24.51
C PRO A 249 1.89 1.39 25.39
N TYR A 250 2.68 0.88 26.33
CA TYR A 250 3.67 1.67 27.06
C TYR A 250 5.00 1.76 26.28
N PRO A 251 5.77 2.85 26.45
CA PRO A 251 7.13 2.95 25.95
C PRO A 251 7.97 1.76 26.39
N SER A 252 8.87 1.28 25.53
CA SER A 252 9.76 0.15 25.85
C SER A 252 10.62 0.37 27.11
N THR A 253 10.88 1.64 27.43
CA THR A 253 11.65 2.09 28.60
C THR A 253 10.82 2.13 29.88
N HIS A 254 9.49 2.03 29.81
CA HIS A 254 8.60 2.13 30.95
C HIS A 254 8.35 0.76 31.62
N PRO A 255 8.40 0.65 32.96
CA PRO A 255 8.23 -0.64 33.66
C PRO A 255 6.94 -1.39 33.34
N ALA A 256 5.84 -0.65 33.09
CA ALA A 256 4.54 -1.24 32.76
C ALA A 256 4.51 -1.95 31.38
N ALA A 257 5.48 -1.71 30.51
CA ALA A 257 5.54 -2.37 29.20
C ALA A 257 5.70 -3.89 29.31
N ALA A 258 6.50 -4.37 30.27
CA ALA A 258 6.69 -5.80 30.50
C ALA A 258 5.40 -6.47 31.02
N ALA A 259 4.67 -5.80 31.91
CA ALA A 259 3.40 -6.30 32.43
C ALA A 259 2.34 -6.40 31.32
N GLN A 260 2.26 -5.41 30.44
CA GLN A 260 1.30 -5.39 29.32
C GLN A 260 1.53 -6.51 28.30
N GLN A 261 2.77 -6.97 28.10
CA GLN A 261 3.07 -8.10 27.21
C GLN A 261 2.45 -9.42 27.67
N THR A 262 2.21 -9.56 28.98
CA THR A 262 1.62 -10.77 29.58
C THR A 262 0.10 -10.73 29.68
N ALA A 263 -0.52 -9.57 29.39
CA ALA A 263 -1.96 -9.40 29.48
C ALA A 263 -2.72 -10.15 28.36
N PRO A 264 -3.99 -10.53 28.58
CA PRO A 264 -4.83 -11.10 27.54
C PRO A 264 -4.90 -10.17 26.33
N VAL A 265 -4.64 -10.72 25.14
CA VAL A 265 -4.67 -9.95 23.89
C VAL A 265 -6.13 -9.77 23.45
N HIS A 266 -6.53 -8.51 23.26
CA HIS A 266 -7.85 -8.18 22.74
C HIS A 266 -8.06 -8.78 21.33
N PRO A 267 -9.27 -9.24 20.96
CA PRO A 267 -9.52 -9.84 19.65
C PRO A 267 -9.09 -8.97 18.46
N ALA A 268 -9.36 -7.66 18.53
CA ALA A 268 -8.92 -6.71 17.50
C ALA A 268 -7.39 -6.64 17.40
N ASP A 269 -6.66 -6.70 18.51
CA ASP A 269 -5.18 -6.70 18.51
C ASP A 269 -4.63 -7.99 17.91
N ARG A 270 -5.29 -9.13 18.16
CA ARG A 270 -4.94 -10.41 17.54
C ARG A 270 -5.15 -10.35 16.02
N PHE A 271 -6.26 -9.79 15.57
CA PHE A 271 -6.52 -9.54 14.15
C PHE A 271 -5.44 -8.64 13.54
N VAL A 272 -5.19 -7.46 14.12
CA VAL A 272 -4.20 -6.49 13.62
C VAL A 272 -2.81 -7.12 13.49
N ARG A 273 -2.33 -7.80 14.53
CA ARG A 273 -1.01 -8.46 14.52
C ARG A 273 -0.93 -9.54 13.44
N ALA A 274 -1.99 -10.34 13.30
CA ALA A 274 -2.03 -11.36 12.26
C ALA A 274 -2.07 -10.74 10.86
N PHE A 275 -2.89 -9.73 10.66
CA PHE A 275 -3.08 -9.05 9.39
C PHE A 275 -1.80 -8.33 8.93
N GLN A 276 -1.13 -7.59 9.83
CA GLN A 276 0.17 -6.99 9.57
C GLN A 276 1.23 -8.04 9.24
N GLY A 277 1.30 -9.13 10.00
CA GLY A 277 2.22 -10.24 9.71
C GLY A 277 1.96 -10.88 8.34
N ALA A 278 0.69 -10.97 7.93
CA ALA A 278 0.31 -11.45 6.60
C ALA A 278 0.75 -10.47 5.49
N LEU A 279 0.58 -9.16 5.70
CA LEU A 279 1.04 -8.13 4.76
C LEU A 279 2.57 -8.15 4.62
N GLU A 280 3.31 -8.27 5.71
CA GLU A 280 4.78 -8.39 5.69
C GLU A 280 5.24 -9.64 4.93
N ALA A 281 4.64 -10.80 5.22
CA ALA A 281 4.94 -12.04 4.50
C ALA A 281 4.64 -11.92 3.01
N THR A 282 3.53 -11.26 2.67
CA THR A 282 3.12 -10.98 1.27
C THR A 282 4.09 -10.03 0.58
N ALA A 283 4.54 -8.97 1.26
CA ALA A 283 5.52 -8.01 0.74
C ALA A 283 6.85 -8.70 0.37
N ILE A 284 7.28 -9.68 1.17
CA ILE A 284 8.47 -10.50 0.90
C ILE A 284 8.31 -11.30 -0.40
N ARG A 285 7.12 -11.83 -0.70
CA ARG A 285 6.86 -12.54 -1.98
C ARG A 285 7.16 -11.64 -3.18
N GLY A 286 6.77 -10.36 -3.09
CA GLY A 286 7.04 -9.34 -4.11
C GLY A 286 8.51 -9.13 -4.46
N ARG A 287 9.45 -9.50 -3.56
CA ARG A 287 10.90 -9.38 -3.78
C ARG A 287 11.47 -10.46 -4.70
N PHE A 288 10.83 -11.63 -4.78
CA PHE A 288 11.30 -12.78 -5.55
C PHE A 288 10.60 -12.95 -6.91
N LEU A 289 9.68 -12.04 -7.28
CA LEU A 289 8.88 -12.12 -8.52
C LEU A 289 8.37 -13.54 -8.79
N GLN A 290 8.53 -14.10 -10.00
CA GLN A 290 7.98 -15.42 -10.36
C GLN A 290 8.55 -16.54 -9.49
N SER A 291 9.73 -16.33 -8.90
CA SER A 291 10.41 -17.30 -8.04
C SER A 291 9.93 -17.28 -6.59
N TRP A 292 8.98 -16.42 -6.20
CA TRP A 292 8.47 -16.34 -4.83
C TRP A 292 8.00 -17.67 -4.23
N PRO A 293 7.35 -18.61 -4.98
CA PRO A 293 6.88 -19.85 -4.39
C PRO A 293 8.02 -20.75 -3.92
N LEU A 294 9.22 -20.62 -4.49
CA LEU A 294 10.41 -21.38 -4.07
C LEU A 294 10.84 -21.03 -2.65
N THR A 295 10.44 -19.86 -2.13
CA THR A 295 10.72 -19.47 -0.75
C THR A 295 9.75 -20.10 0.26
N GLU A 296 8.75 -20.83 -0.23
CA GLU A 296 7.62 -21.43 0.50
C GLU A 296 7.46 -22.92 0.13
N MET A 297 8.57 -23.65 0.05
CA MET A 297 8.59 -25.09 -0.30
C MET A 297 7.83 -25.97 0.70
N PHE A 298 7.89 -25.64 1.98
CA PHE A 298 7.39 -26.47 3.08
C PHE A 298 6.06 -25.97 3.67
N GLY A 299 5.53 -24.85 3.17
CA GLY A 299 4.28 -24.28 3.68
C GLY A 299 4.08 -22.84 3.22
N ASP A 300 2.81 -22.45 3.14
CA ASP A 300 2.43 -21.07 2.83
C ASP A 300 2.64 -20.19 4.07
N LYS A 301 3.52 -19.18 3.95
CA LYS A 301 3.89 -18.31 5.08
C LYS A 301 2.78 -17.34 5.49
N VAL A 302 1.83 -17.08 4.61
CA VAL A 302 0.69 -16.19 4.86
C VAL A 302 -0.44 -16.95 5.55
N LYS A 303 -0.66 -18.24 5.19
CA LYS A 303 -1.74 -19.06 5.76
C LYS A 303 -1.77 -19.12 7.29
N LYS A 304 -0.61 -19.09 7.96
CA LYS A 304 -0.54 -19.13 9.43
C LYS A 304 -1.22 -17.95 10.12
N TYR A 305 -1.44 -16.85 9.40
CA TYR A 305 -2.12 -15.66 9.91
C TYR A 305 -3.63 -15.67 9.61
N LEU A 306 -4.07 -16.43 8.60
CA LEU A 306 -5.44 -16.39 8.13
C LEU A 306 -6.45 -16.85 9.17
N THR A 307 -6.09 -17.80 10.06
CA THR A 307 -7.00 -18.24 11.12
C THR A 307 -7.54 -17.08 11.97
N ALA A 308 -6.68 -16.14 12.36
CA ALA A 308 -7.11 -14.97 13.14
C ALA A 308 -7.86 -13.93 12.30
N VAL A 309 -7.60 -13.87 10.99
CA VAL A 309 -8.32 -13.00 10.03
C VAL A 309 -9.74 -13.54 9.79
N ASP A 310 -9.84 -14.85 9.59
CA ASP A 310 -11.07 -15.60 9.35
C ASP A 310 -11.99 -15.53 10.57
N GLU A 311 -11.47 -15.82 11.77
CA GLU A 311 -12.20 -15.72 13.04
C GLU A 311 -12.77 -14.31 13.31
N PHE A 312 -12.17 -13.27 12.72
CA PHE A 312 -12.61 -11.89 12.88
C PHE A 312 -13.67 -11.49 11.84
N ILE A 313 -13.47 -11.84 10.56
CA ILE A 313 -14.33 -11.38 9.46
C ILE A 313 -15.52 -12.30 9.22
N ASP A 314 -15.34 -13.62 9.28
CA ASP A 314 -16.39 -14.59 8.89
C ASP A 314 -17.70 -14.41 9.67
N PRO A 315 -17.68 -14.21 11.01
CA PRO A 315 -18.92 -14.00 11.76
C PRO A 315 -19.73 -12.78 11.29
N MET A 316 -19.04 -11.72 10.83
CA MET A 316 -19.68 -10.49 10.35
C MET A 316 -20.32 -10.70 8.97
N VAL A 317 -19.61 -11.38 8.07
CA VAL A 317 -20.11 -11.70 6.72
C VAL A 317 -21.32 -12.63 6.80
N GLU A 318 -21.23 -13.69 7.62
CA GLU A 318 -22.34 -14.62 7.80
C GLU A 318 -23.57 -13.94 8.41
N GLU A 319 -23.39 -12.99 9.33
CA GLU A 319 -24.50 -12.25 9.91
C GLU A 319 -25.18 -11.34 8.89
N ALA A 320 -24.42 -10.66 8.04
CA ALA A 320 -24.99 -9.84 6.98
C ALA A 320 -25.81 -10.69 5.98
N LEU A 321 -25.32 -11.87 5.61
CA LEU A 321 -26.05 -12.81 4.76
C LEU A 321 -27.35 -13.30 5.43
N ARG A 322 -27.27 -13.71 6.71
CA ARG A 322 -28.46 -14.11 7.50
C ARG A 322 -29.48 -12.97 7.61
N ASN A 323 -29.04 -11.73 7.78
CA ASN A 323 -29.92 -10.57 7.88
C ASN A 323 -30.62 -10.28 6.55
N LYS A 324 -29.93 -10.46 5.41
CA LYS A 324 -30.56 -10.39 4.09
C LYS A 324 -31.63 -11.47 3.93
N GLU A 325 -31.33 -12.72 4.25
CA GLU A 325 -32.30 -13.83 4.16
C GLU A 325 -33.56 -13.56 5.00
N LYS A 326 -33.39 -13.00 6.20
CA LYS A 326 -34.50 -12.57 7.07
C LYS A 326 -35.33 -11.45 6.44
N LYS A 327 -34.71 -10.42 5.86
CA LYS A 327 -35.45 -9.32 5.18
C LYS A 327 -36.25 -9.85 3.98
N VAL A 328 -35.66 -10.71 3.16
CA VAL A 328 -36.35 -11.33 2.01
C VAL A 328 -37.53 -12.19 2.45
N SER A 329 -37.38 -12.96 3.53
CA SER A 329 -38.44 -13.85 4.03
C SER A 329 -39.56 -13.14 4.81
N LEU A 330 -39.26 -12.08 5.55
CA LEU A 330 -40.22 -11.37 6.43
C LEU A 330 -40.93 -10.19 5.76
N GLU A 331 -40.22 -9.43 4.92
CA GLU A 331 -40.73 -8.17 4.35
C GLU A 331 -41.29 -8.34 2.93
N GLY A 332 -41.21 -9.56 2.37
CA GLY A 332 -41.71 -9.85 1.02
C GLY A 332 -41.00 -9.05 -0.08
N VAL A 333 -39.84 -8.45 0.23
CA VAL A 333 -39.01 -7.72 -0.72
C VAL A 333 -38.53 -8.72 -1.77
N THR A 334 -39.08 -8.63 -2.98
CA THR A 334 -38.65 -9.49 -4.07
C THR A 334 -37.23 -9.12 -4.50
N SER A 335 -36.44 -10.12 -4.92
CA SER A 335 -35.07 -9.89 -5.42
C SER A 335 -34.99 -8.85 -6.55
N ASP A 336 -36.11 -8.59 -7.23
CA ASP A 336 -36.23 -7.60 -8.30
C ASP A 336 -36.27 -6.15 -7.77
N VAL A 337 -36.84 -5.92 -6.58
CA VAL A 337 -36.86 -4.60 -5.93
C VAL A 337 -35.48 -4.24 -5.36
N GLU A 338 -34.75 -5.20 -4.78
CA GLU A 338 -33.36 -4.99 -4.37
C GLU A 338 -32.46 -4.69 -5.57
N LYS A 339 -32.64 -5.41 -6.70
CA LYS A 339 -31.91 -5.13 -7.94
C LYS A 339 -32.24 -3.75 -8.52
N ALA A 340 -33.50 -3.33 -8.45
CA ALA A 340 -33.94 -2.01 -8.94
C ALA A 340 -33.42 -0.84 -8.07
N THR A 341 -33.11 -1.09 -6.79
CA THR A 341 -32.66 -0.08 -5.83
C THR A 341 -31.19 -0.22 -5.42
N ARG A 342 -30.43 -1.15 -6.01
CA ARG A 342 -29.03 -1.43 -5.63
C ARG A 342 -28.10 -0.22 -5.70
N ASP A 343 -28.38 0.75 -6.58
CA ASP A 343 -27.58 1.97 -6.73
C ASP A 343 -28.00 3.08 -5.74
N GLN A 344 -29.11 2.90 -5.03
CA GLN A 344 -29.58 3.80 -3.97
C GLN A 344 -29.08 3.28 -2.61
N VAL A 345 -28.17 4.05 -2.02
CA VAL A 345 -27.54 3.74 -0.73
C VAL A 345 -28.23 4.57 0.35
N ARG A 346 -28.78 3.91 1.38
CA ARG A 346 -29.40 4.61 2.52
C ARG A 346 -28.34 5.27 3.42
N ASP A 347 -28.76 6.21 4.27
CA ASP A 347 -27.81 6.90 5.16
C ASP A 347 -27.13 5.94 6.15
N ASP A 348 -27.90 4.98 6.66
CA ASP A 348 -27.53 3.95 7.65
C ASP A 348 -27.02 2.63 7.05
N GLU A 349 -26.94 2.53 5.71
CA GLU A 349 -26.53 1.30 5.04
C GLU A 349 -25.03 1.04 5.23
N THR A 350 -24.70 -0.18 5.68
CA THR A 350 -23.32 -0.65 5.81
C THR A 350 -22.81 -1.18 4.47
N LEU A 351 -21.48 -1.28 4.33
CA LEU A 351 -20.91 -1.83 3.10
C LEU A 351 -21.34 -3.30 2.91
N LEU A 352 -21.31 -4.12 3.96
CA LEU A 352 -21.75 -5.51 3.85
C LEU A 352 -23.19 -5.64 3.36
N GLU A 353 -24.11 -4.86 3.93
CA GLU A 353 -25.51 -4.84 3.45
C GLU A 353 -25.57 -4.48 1.96
N HIS A 354 -24.75 -3.52 1.53
CA HIS A 354 -24.65 -3.11 0.14
C HIS A 354 -24.13 -4.22 -0.77
N LEU A 355 -23.02 -4.88 -0.41
CA LEU A 355 -22.40 -5.96 -1.19
C LEU A 355 -23.36 -7.15 -1.35
N CYS A 356 -24.10 -7.46 -0.29
CA CYS A 356 -25.11 -8.51 -0.30
C CYS A 356 -26.25 -8.25 -1.31
N LYS A 357 -26.49 -7.01 -1.76
CA LYS A 357 -27.44 -6.71 -2.87
C LYS A 357 -26.95 -7.20 -4.23
N PHE A 358 -25.65 -7.44 -4.40
CA PHE A 358 -25.03 -7.79 -5.69
C PHE A 358 -24.65 -9.27 -5.81
N THR A 359 -24.29 -9.93 -4.71
CA THR A 359 -23.85 -11.32 -4.70
C THR A 359 -24.14 -11.99 -3.35
N ASP A 360 -24.31 -13.31 -3.37
CA ASP A 360 -24.43 -14.17 -2.19
C ASP A 360 -23.16 -15.03 -1.98
N ASP A 361 -22.14 -14.85 -2.83
CA ASP A 361 -20.88 -15.58 -2.70
C ASP A 361 -20.09 -15.05 -1.49
N HIS A 362 -20.10 -15.85 -0.42
CA HIS A 362 -19.37 -15.58 0.83
C HIS A 362 -17.90 -15.21 0.58
N LYS A 363 -17.21 -15.90 -0.33
CA LYS A 363 -15.80 -15.63 -0.59
C LYS A 363 -15.62 -14.26 -1.24
N VAL A 364 -16.47 -13.91 -2.21
CA VAL A 364 -16.41 -12.60 -2.87
C VAL A 364 -16.65 -11.46 -1.88
N ILE A 365 -17.67 -11.60 -1.02
CA ILE A 365 -18.00 -10.58 -0.01
C ILE A 365 -16.87 -10.45 1.02
N LYS A 366 -16.36 -11.57 1.53
CA LYS A 366 -15.24 -11.60 2.47
C LYS A 366 -13.99 -10.93 1.89
N ASP A 367 -13.57 -11.36 0.70
CA ASP A 367 -12.37 -10.84 0.05
C ASP A 367 -12.52 -9.34 -0.24
N GLU A 368 -13.69 -8.89 -0.71
CA GLU A 368 -13.95 -7.48 -0.98
C GLU A 368 -13.89 -6.64 0.29
N THR A 369 -14.51 -7.13 1.37
CA THR A 369 -14.58 -6.38 2.62
C THR A 369 -13.23 -6.31 3.32
N LEU A 370 -12.43 -7.38 3.28
CA LEU A 370 -11.06 -7.37 3.77
C LEU A 370 -10.18 -6.38 2.99
N ASN A 371 -10.34 -6.31 1.67
CA ASN A 371 -9.64 -5.34 0.83
C ASN A 371 -9.99 -3.90 1.22
N ILE A 372 -11.27 -3.60 1.44
CA ILE A 372 -11.72 -2.24 1.79
C ILE A 372 -11.33 -1.88 3.23
N LEU A 373 -11.37 -2.84 4.16
CA LEU A 373 -10.89 -2.64 5.54
C LEU A 373 -9.41 -2.26 5.56
N LEU A 374 -8.57 -2.96 4.81
CA LEU A 374 -7.15 -2.59 4.61
C LEU A 374 -7.02 -1.18 4.05
N ALA A 375 -7.82 -0.85 3.03
CA ALA A 375 -7.79 0.44 2.37
C ALA A 375 -8.08 1.59 3.33
N GLY A 376 -9.17 1.49 4.09
CA GLY A 376 -9.63 2.54 5.01
C GLY A 376 -8.77 2.66 6.26
N ARG A 377 -8.37 1.52 6.85
CA ARG A 377 -7.63 1.52 8.12
C ARG A 377 -6.20 2.02 7.98
N ASP A 378 -5.39 1.30 7.20
CA ASP A 378 -3.94 1.50 7.24
C ASP A 378 -3.53 2.82 6.57
N THR A 379 -4.24 3.26 5.52
CA THR A 379 -3.88 4.50 4.80
C THR A 379 -4.24 5.77 5.58
N THR A 380 -5.42 5.80 6.20
CA THR A 380 -5.85 6.89 7.07
C THR A 380 -4.96 6.96 8.31
N SER A 381 -4.70 5.81 8.96
CA SER A 381 -3.81 5.73 10.13
C SER A 381 -2.41 6.26 9.84
N CYS A 382 -1.82 5.87 8.70
CA CYS A 382 -0.55 6.40 8.22
C CYS A 382 -0.60 7.94 8.09
N THR A 383 -1.63 8.48 7.43
CA THR A 383 -1.74 9.92 7.20
C THR A 383 -1.88 10.69 8.52
N LEU A 384 -2.70 10.22 9.45
CA LEU A 384 -2.86 10.84 10.77
C LEU A 384 -1.59 10.73 11.64
N THR A 385 -0.83 9.65 11.47
CA THR A 385 0.48 9.48 12.12
C THR A 385 1.44 10.56 11.65
N PHE A 386 1.67 10.66 10.34
CA PHE A 386 2.61 11.65 9.80
C PHE A 386 2.09 13.09 9.87
N ALA A 387 0.78 13.30 10.00
CA ALA A 387 0.21 14.62 10.31
C ALA A 387 0.66 15.10 11.70
N VAL A 388 0.57 14.28 12.75
CA VAL A 388 1.05 14.66 14.08
C VAL A 388 2.57 14.80 14.12
N TYR A 389 3.30 13.98 13.36
CA TYR A 389 4.74 14.17 13.19
C TYR A 389 5.06 15.57 12.63
N ALA A 390 4.37 15.99 11.56
CA ALA A 390 4.53 17.32 10.99
C ALA A 390 4.12 18.44 11.98
N LEU A 391 3.02 18.28 12.72
CA LEU A 391 2.60 19.27 13.72
C LEU A 391 3.63 19.42 14.86
N ALA A 392 4.31 18.34 15.23
CA ALA A 392 5.35 18.38 16.26
C ALA A 392 6.64 19.06 15.78
N GLU A 393 6.98 18.95 14.49
CA GLU A 393 8.16 19.59 13.91
C GLU A 393 7.92 21.05 13.45
N HIS A 394 6.66 21.44 13.20
CA HIS A 394 6.28 22.76 12.67
C HIS A 394 5.28 23.50 13.58
N PRO A 395 5.72 24.10 14.70
CA PRO A 395 4.84 24.81 15.64
C PRO A 395 4.08 26.00 15.02
N ASP A 396 4.65 26.64 14.01
CA ASP A 396 4.02 27.73 13.25
C ASP A 396 2.85 27.24 12.40
N VAL A 397 3.02 26.10 11.71
CA VAL A 397 1.96 25.42 10.96
C VAL A 397 0.86 24.97 11.92
N LEU A 398 1.24 24.39 13.06
CA LEU A 398 0.31 24.00 14.12
C LEU A 398 -0.52 25.19 14.61
N ALA A 399 0.12 26.31 14.95
CA ALA A 399 -0.57 27.50 15.44
C ALA A 399 -1.59 28.03 14.42
N ARG A 400 -1.22 28.07 13.14
CA ARG A 400 -2.11 28.51 12.07
C ARG A 400 -3.26 27.54 11.81
N LEU A 401 -2.99 26.24 11.77
CA LEU A 401 -4.00 25.21 11.55
C LEU A 401 -5.01 25.18 12.71
N ARG A 402 -4.51 25.22 13.96
CA ARG A 402 -5.36 25.30 15.13
C ARG A 402 -6.21 26.57 15.13
N LYS A 403 -5.66 27.72 14.70
CA LYS A 403 -6.44 28.96 14.55
C LYS A 403 -7.61 28.78 13.56
N GLU A 404 -7.35 28.22 12.37
CA GLU A 404 -8.43 27.97 11.39
C GLU A 404 -9.52 27.07 11.97
N VAL A 405 -9.14 26.00 12.69
CA VAL A 405 -10.10 25.10 13.36
C VAL A 405 -10.97 25.85 14.38
N LEU A 406 -10.35 26.68 15.24
CA LEU A 406 -11.08 27.43 16.27
C LEU A 406 -11.96 28.53 15.67
N ASP A 407 -11.53 29.18 14.59
CA ASP A 407 -12.29 30.24 13.93
C ASP A 407 -13.52 29.69 13.17
N VAL A 408 -13.40 28.52 12.53
CA VAL A 408 -14.47 27.92 11.70
C VAL A 408 -15.42 27.03 12.51
N VAL A 409 -14.87 26.17 13.37
CA VAL A 409 -15.66 25.16 14.13
C VAL A 409 -15.91 25.62 15.56
N GLY A 410 -14.98 26.35 16.16
CA GLY A 410 -15.01 26.69 17.58
C GLY A 410 -14.22 25.70 18.45
N PRO A 411 -14.12 25.96 19.77
CA PRO A 411 -13.24 25.20 20.68
C PRO A 411 -13.77 23.80 21.04
N THR A 412 -15.07 23.57 20.99
CA THR A 412 -15.70 22.34 21.48
C THR A 412 -16.75 21.76 20.53
N ALA A 413 -17.19 22.52 19.52
CA ALA A 413 -18.24 22.04 18.64
C ALA A 413 -17.73 20.93 17.73
N ARG A 414 -18.63 20.01 17.40
CA ARG A 414 -18.37 18.94 16.45
C ARG A 414 -18.27 19.50 15.01
N PRO A 415 -17.25 19.13 14.22
CA PRO A 415 -17.16 19.57 12.84
C PRO A 415 -18.30 18.97 11.99
N THR A 416 -18.84 19.78 11.08
CA THR A 416 -19.77 19.34 10.03
C THR A 416 -19.07 19.19 8.69
N TYR A 417 -19.75 18.58 7.72
CA TYR A 417 -19.24 18.47 6.35
C TYR A 417 -18.90 19.83 5.74
N ASP A 418 -19.77 20.82 5.93
CA ASP A 418 -19.55 22.17 5.40
C ASP A 418 -18.34 22.84 6.05
N ASN A 419 -18.12 22.65 7.37
CA ASN A 419 -16.91 23.14 8.02
C ASN A 419 -15.64 22.54 7.40
N VAL A 420 -15.62 21.22 7.17
CA VAL A 420 -14.47 20.53 6.55
C VAL A 420 -14.19 21.06 5.14
N ARG A 421 -15.24 21.42 4.41
CA ARG A 421 -15.12 22.02 3.07
C ARG A 421 -14.58 23.45 3.09
N GLU A 422 -14.90 24.23 4.13
CA GLU A 422 -14.48 25.62 4.27
C GLU A 422 -13.01 25.79 4.71
N MET A 423 -12.47 24.83 5.49
CA MET A 423 -11.09 24.85 6.00
C MET A 423 -10.05 24.55 4.90
N LYS A 424 -9.70 25.59 4.13
CA LYS A 424 -8.74 25.49 3.02
C LYS A 424 -7.33 25.17 3.50
N TYR A 425 -6.90 25.71 4.65
CA TYR A 425 -5.57 25.43 5.18
C TYR A 425 -5.47 24.00 5.72
N MET A 426 -6.52 23.46 6.34
CA MET A 426 -6.62 22.03 6.67
C MET A 426 -6.44 21.14 5.44
N ARG A 427 -7.12 21.46 4.32
CA ARG A 427 -6.95 20.71 3.06
C ARG A 427 -5.52 20.79 2.54
N ALA A 428 -4.92 21.98 2.58
CA ALA A 428 -3.54 22.21 2.17
C ALA A 428 -2.53 21.44 3.04
N PHE A 429 -2.74 21.44 4.36
CA PHE A 429 -1.95 20.70 5.33
C PHE A 429 -2.01 19.20 5.07
N ILE A 430 -3.21 18.62 4.94
CA ILE A 430 -3.38 17.18 4.64
C ILE A 430 -2.71 16.84 3.31
N ASN A 431 -2.83 17.69 2.28
CA ASN A 431 -2.18 17.46 0.99
C ASN A 431 -0.65 17.49 1.09
N GLU A 432 -0.08 18.35 1.93
CA GLU A 432 1.37 18.40 2.14
C GLU A 432 1.88 17.17 2.90
N VAL A 433 1.13 16.70 3.90
CA VAL A 433 1.39 15.41 4.56
C VAL A 433 1.34 14.27 3.54
N LEU A 434 0.30 14.20 2.71
CA LEU A 434 0.15 13.16 1.68
C LEU A 434 1.22 13.23 0.58
N ARG A 435 1.75 14.43 0.27
CA ARG A 435 2.83 14.63 -0.70
C ARG A 435 4.15 14.08 -0.16
N LEU A 436 4.46 14.42 1.07
CA LEU A 436 5.75 14.08 1.67
C LEU A 436 5.76 12.66 2.26
N TYR A 437 4.64 12.20 2.81
CA TYR A 437 4.46 10.90 3.45
C TYR A 437 3.28 10.13 2.83
N PRO A 438 3.33 9.81 1.52
CA PRO A 438 2.24 9.12 0.85
C PRO A 438 2.05 7.72 1.45
N PRO A 439 0.83 7.34 1.88
CA PRO A 439 0.57 6.03 2.47
C PRO A 439 0.96 4.87 1.57
N VAL A 440 0.85 5.02 0.24
CA VAL A 440 1.30 4.01 -0.73
C VAL A 440 2.45 4.61 -1.56
N PRO A 441 3.71 4.43 -1.14
CA PRO A 441 4.87 5.14 -1.72
C PRO A 441 5.25 4.64 -3.13
N ILE A 442 4.99 3.37 -3.42
CA ILE A 442 5.33 2.67 -4.66
C ILE A 442 4.16 1.76 -5.03
N ASN A 443 3.85 1.71 -6.32
CA ASN A 443 2.81 0.85 -6.85
C ASN A 443 3.28 0.22 -8.17
N SER A 444 2.55 -0.77 -8.67
CA SER A 444 3.00 -1.55 -9.82
C SER A 444 1.88 -1.97 -10.76
N ARG A 445 2.19 -2.00 -12.05
CA ARG A 445 1.40 -2.65 -13.09
C ARG A 445 2.28 -3.61 -13.91
N CYS A 446 1.66 -4.41 -14.74
CA CYS A 446 2.30 -5.31 -15.69
C CYS A 446 1.85 -4.92 -17.09
N SER A 447 2.80 -4.69 -18.00
CA SER A 447 2.47 -4.48 -19.42
C SER A 447 2.00 -5.80 -20.04
N ILE A 448 0.87 -5.81 -20.75
CA ILE A 448 0.36 -7.03 -21.39
C ILE A 448 1.20 -7.36 -22.65
N GLU A 449 1.52 -6.33 -23.42
CA GLU A 449 2.23 -6.40 -24.68
C GLU A 449 3.45 -5.46 -24.69
N PRO A 450 4.31 -5.48 -25.73
CA PRO A 450 5.43 -4.56 -25.79
C PRO A 450 4.94 -3.11 -25.89
N MET A 451 5.41 -2.24 -25.00
CA MET A 451 4.98 -0.84 -24.96
C MET A 451 6.07 0.08 -25.48
N ARG A 452 5.66 1.28 -25.91
CA ARG A 452 6.56 2.35 -26.32
C ARG A 452 6.25 3.60 -25.52
N TRP A 453 7.20 4.04 -24.70
CA TRP A 453 7.08 5.27 -23.93
C TRP A 453 7.84 6.39 -24.62
N LYS A 454 7.16 7.50 -24.92
CA LYS A 454 7.77 8.64 -25.59
C LYS A 454 8.91 9.21 -24.74
N ASN A 455 10.08 9.47 -25.32
CA ASN A 455 11.15 10.09 -24.54
C ASN A 455 10.78 11.53 -24.14
N MET A 456 10.96 11.89 -22.87
CA MET A 456 10.71 13.25 -22.39
C MET A 456 11.74 14.26 -22.93
N THR A 457 12.92 13.80 -23.36
CA THR A 457 13.94 14.65 -23.98
C THR A 457 13.71 14.72 -25.50
N PRO A 458 13.45 15.93 -26.07
CA PRO A 458 13.26 16.07 -27.51
C PRO A 458 14.45 15.54 -28.32
N GLY A 459 14.15 14.82 -29.40
CA GLY A 459 15.16 14.27 -30.32
C GLY A 459 15.87 13.01 -29.82
N LYS A 460 15.57 12.52 -28.61
CA LYS A 460 16.04 11.20 -28.13
C LYS A 460 15.07 10.09 -28.55
N PRO A 461 15.55 8.85 -28.77
CA PRO A 461 14.70 7.73 -29.09
C PRO A 461 13.76 7.39 -27.93
N ASP A 462 12.55 6.96 -28.27
CA ASP A 462 11.56 6.49 -27.31
C ASP A 462 12.03 5.23 -26.57
N HIS A 463 11.39 4.91 -25.46
CA HIS A 463 11.71 3.74 -24.67
C HIS A 463 10.85 2.55 -25.07
N TYR A 464 11.48 1.41 -25.33
CA TYR A 464 10.81 0.13 -25.56
C TYR A 464 10.69 -0.61 -24.22
N ILE A 465 9.45 -0.92 -23.83
CA ILE A 465 9.15 -1.72 -22.65
C ILE A 465 8.83 -3.15 -23.09
N PRO A 466 9.60 -4.16 -22.65
CA PRO A 466 9.32 -5.54 -23.01
C PRO A 466 7.91 -5.98 -22.55
N PRO A 467 7.27 -6.92 -23.25
CA PRO A 467 5.97 -7.45 -22.82
C PRO A 467 6.11 -8.15 -21.47
N ARG A 468 5.04 -8.15 -20.67
CA ARG A 468 4.99 -8.75 -19.33
C ARG A 468 6.03 -8.21 -18.35
N SER A 469 6.50 -6.97 -18.59
CA SER A 469 7.38 -6.28 -17.66
C SER A 469 6.60 -5.71 -16.48
N ARG A 470 7.14 -5.90 -15.27
CA ARG A 470 6.62 -5.23 -14.09
C ARG A 470 7.05 -3.76 -14.12
N CYS A 471 6.08 -2.87 -14.32
CA CYS A 471 6.24 -1.43 -14.33
C CYS A 471 5.93 -0.88 -12.93
N LEU A 472 6.99 -0.60 -12.17
CA LEU A 472 6.95 0.05 -10.87
C LEU A 472 6.93 1.56 -11.04
N TYR A 473 6.12 2.25 -10.26
CA TYR A 473 6.20 3.70 -10.15
C TYR A 473 6.18 4.17 -8.71
N SER A 474 6.97 5.21 -8.41
CA SER A 474 7.04 5.80 -7.08
C SER A 474 6.41 7.18 -7.04
N VAL A 475 5.30 7.28 -6.31
CA VAL A 475 4.71 8.58 -5.97
C VAL A 475 5.58 9.30 -4.93
N LEU A 476 6.24 8.56 -4.02
CA LEU A 476 7.15 9.14 -3.02
C LEU A 476 8.29 9.94 -3.66
N VAL A 477 8.99 9.35 -4.64
CA VAL A 477 10.08 10.04 -5.34
C VAL A 477 9.52 11.19 -6.18
N MET A 478 8.45 10.94 -6.93
CA MET A 478 7.81 11.95 -7.79
C MET A 478 7.36 13.18 -6.98
N HIS A 479 6.78 12.97 -5.81
CA HIS A 479 6.26 14.04 -4.96
C HIS A 479 7.36 14.87 -4.29
N ARG A 480 8.59 14.36 -4.22
CA ARG A 480 9.76 15.02 -3.62
C ARG A 480 10.74 15.61 -4.65
N ARG A 481 10.45 15.49 -5.95
CA ARG A 481 11.28 15.98 -7.05
C ARG A 481 11.30 17.52 -7.13
N LYS A 482 12.49 18.11 -7.08
CA LYS A 482 12.69 19.57 -7.14
C LYS A 482 12.33 20.19 -8.49
N ASP A 483 12.50 19.45 -9.58
CA ASP A 483 12.12 19.89 -10.91
C ASP A 483 10.59 19.95 -11.10
N LEU A 484 9.83 19.19 -10.31
CA LEU A 484 8.36 19.17 -10.33
C LEU A 484 7.74 20.13 -9.29
N TRP A 485 8.36 20.25 -8.10
CA TRP A 485 7.77 20.96 -6.96
C TRP A 485 8.51 22.22 -6.52
N GLY A 486 9.61 22.57 -7.20
CA GLY A 486 10.46 23.71 -6.88
C GLY A 486 11.68 23.36 -6.01
N PRO A 487 12.58 24.33 -5.79
CA PRO A 487 13.80 24.12 -5.01
C PRO A 487 13.53 23.71 -3.54
N ASP A 488 12.38 24.12 -3.02
CA ASP A 488 11.82 23.85 -1.69
C ASP A 488 10.96 22.57 -1.65
N ALA A 489 11.05 21.68 -2.64
CA ALA A 489 10.25 20.45 -2.69
C ALA A 489 10.38 19.55 -1.46
N LEU A 490 11.47 19.64 -0.71
CA LEU A 490 11.70 18.88 0.51
C LEU A 490 11.33 19.65 1.78
N THR A 491 10.90 20.90 1.67
CA THR A 491 10.39 21.67 2.81
C THR A 491 8.93 21.36 3.05
N PHE A 492 8.55 21.07 4.29
CA PHE A 492 7.15 20.93 4.66
C PHE A 492 6.49 22.31 4.70
N ASP A 493 5.68 22.61 3.68
CA ASP A 493 5.00 23.90 3.57
C ASP A 493 3.61 23.75 2.94
N PRO A 494 2.54 23.75 3.76
CA PRO A 494 1.16 23.70 3.28
C PRO A 494 0.78 24.83 2.32
N ASP A 495 1.39 26.02 2.40
CA ASP A 495 1.03 27.15 1.53
C ASP A 495 1.31 26.89 0.06
N ARG A 496 2.10 25.85 -0.28
CA ARG A 496 2.30 25.45 -1.68
C ARG A 496 1.03 25.05 -2.40
N PHE A 497 0.00 24.67 -1.65
CA PHE A 497 -1.32 24.34 -2.16
C PHE A 497 -2.29 25.52 -2.16
N LEU A 498 -1.83 26.71 -1.75
CA LEU A 498 -2.65 27.92 -1.62
C LEU A 498 -2.09 29.12 -2.41
N ASP A 499 -0.78 29.15 -2.66
CA ASP A 499 -0.10 30.29 -3.25
C ASP A 499 0.20 30.12 -4.76
N ALA A 500 1.07 31.00 -5.29
CA ALA A 500 1.46 31.01 -6.69
C ALA A 500 2.08 29.69 -7.20
N ARG A 501 2.63 28.84 -6.31
CA ARG A 501 3.19 27.53 -6.65
C ARG A 501 2.14 26.59 -7.24
N VAL A 502 0.87 26.72 -6.84
CA VAL A 502 -0.25 25.98 -7.44
C VAL A 502 -0.32 26.22 -8.94
N GLN A 503 -0.32 27.48 -9.35
CA GLN A 503 -0.41 27.87 -10.77
C GLN A 503 0.88 27.57 -11.53
N LYS A 504 2.02 27.60 -10.84
CA LYS A 504 3.33 27.36 -11.44
C LYS A 504 3.60 25.88 -11.71
N TYR A 505 3.27 24.99 -10.78
CA TYR A 505 3.68 23.59 -10.80
C TYR A 505 2.50 22.62 -10.94
N LEU A 506 1.46 22.78 -10.12
CA LEU A 506 0.39 21.78 -10.01
C LEU A 506 -0.68 21.89 -11.10
N VAL A 507 -1.17 23.10 -11.40
CA VAL A 507 -2.20 23.32 -12.43
C VAL A 507 -1.72 22.91 -13.84
N PRO A 508 -0.48 23.24 -14.27
CA PRO A 508 0.03 22.81 -15.57
C PRO A 508 0.25 21.30 -15.67
N ASN A 509 0.54 20.64 -14.55
CA ASN A 509 0.79 19.20 -14.51
C ASN A 509 0.14 18.56 -13.26
N PRO A 510 -1.17 18.28 -13.26
CA PRO A 510 -1.85 17.73 -12.10
C PRO A 510 -1.37 16.32 -11.72
N PHE A 511 -0.72 15.59 -12.65
CA PHE A 511 -0.20 14.25 -12.41
C PHE A 511 1.06 14.23 -11.52
N ILE A 512 1.64 15.38 -11.16
CA ILE A 512 2.72 15.43 -10.16
C ILE A 512 2.24 15.13 -8.73
N PHE A 513 0.93 15.14 -8.48
CA PHE A 513 0.32 14.88 -7.17
C PHE A 513 -0.74 13.77 -7.26
N LEU A 514 -0.41 12.57 -6.77
CA LEU A 514 -1.20 11.34 -6.91
C LEU A 514 -1.34 10.55 -5.60
N PRO A 515 -1.72 11.18 -4.47
CA PRO A 515 -1.85 10.46 -3.20
C PRO A 515 -2.95 9.38 -3.22
N PHE A 516 -3.93 9.52 -4.12
CA PHE A 516 -5.06 8.59 -4.32
C PHE A 516 -4.98 7.83 -5.66
N ASN A 517 -3.83 7.85 -6.33
CA ASN A 517 -3.66 7.42 -7.73
C ASN A 517 -4.56 8.18 -8.72
N ALA A 518 -4.65 7.71 -9.97
CA ALA A 518 -5.46 8.29 -11.03
C ALA A 518 -6.05 7.22 -11.96
N GLY A 519 -6.90 7.65 -12.88
CA GLY A 519 -7.50 6.82 -13.92
C GLY A 519 -8.59 5.88 -13.42
N PRO A 520 -8.95 4.83 -14.19
CA PRO A 520 -10.05 3.90 -13.85
C PRO A 520 -9.88 3.18 -12.50
N ARG A 521 -8.66 3.16 -11.96
CA ARG A 521 -8.32 2.55 -10.67
C ARG A 521 -8.13 3.54 -9.50
N ILE A 522 -8.50 4.82 -9.67
CA ILE A 522 -8.45 5.84 -8.61
C ILE A 522 -9.17 5.41 -7.32
N CYS A 523 -8.63 5.79 -6.16
CA CYS A 523 -9.18 5.43 -4.85
C CYS A 523 -10.68 5.76 -4.76
N LEU A 524 -11.51 4.78 -4.39
CA LEU A 524 -12.95 4.98 -4.20
C LEU A 524 -13.24 5.78 -2.93
N GLY A 525 -12.46 5.55 -1.87
CA GLY A 525 -12.63 6.20 -0.56
C GLY A 525 -11.94 7.56 -0.44
N GLN A 526 -11.60 8.24 -1.53
CA GLN A 526 -10.85 9.50 -1.48
C GLN A 526 -11.53 10.56 -0.60
N GLN A 527 -12.83 10.82 -0.82
CA GLN A 527 -13.55 11.83 -0.03
C GLN A 527 -13.77 11.37 1.41
N PHE A 528 -14.11 10.09 1.60
CA PHE A 528 -14.22 9.48 2.93
C PHE A 528 -12.95 9.69 3.75
N ALA A 529 -11.78 9.40 3.18
CA ALA A 529 -10.49 9.58 3.85
C ALA A 529 -10.23 11.04 4.21
N TYR A 530 -10.46 11.99 3.30
CA TYR A 530 -10.30 13.40 3.62
C TYR A 530 -11.22 13.87 4.75
N ASN A 531 -12.46 13.39 4.78
CA ASN A 531 -13.41 13.73 5.84
C ASN A 531 -12.97 13.13 7.18
N GLU A 532 -12.65 11.84 7.21
CA GLU A 532 -12.19 11.14 8.42
C GLU A 532 -10.91 11.77 9.01
N ILE A 533 -9.92 12.07 8.16
CA ILE A 533 -8.67 12.72 8.57
C ILE A 533 -8.95 14.12 9.10
N SER A 534 -9.73 14.93 8.38
CA SER A 534 -10.05 16.30 8.80
C SER A 534 -10.82 16.29 10.12
N PHE A 535 -11.75 15.36 10.28
CA PHE A 535 -12.56 15.22 11.49
C PHE A 535 -11.68 14.94 12.72
N MET A 536 -10.81 13.92 12.63
CA MET A 536 -9.89 13.59 13.72
C MET A 536 -8.94 14.76 14.02
N LEU A 537 -8.38 15.42 12.99
CA LEU A 537 -7.49 16.56 13.18
C LEU A 537 -8.19 17.75 13.84
N VAL A 538 -9.46 18.06 13.50
CA VAL A 538 -10.24 19.09 14.19
C VAL A 538 -10.38 18.76 15.67
N ARG A 539 -10.86 17.55 16.00
CA ARG A 539 -11.07 17.16 17.41
C ARG A 539 -9.76 17.14 18.20
N LEU A 540 -8.68 16.68 17.56
CA LEU A 540 -7.33 16.69 18.12
C LEU A 540 -6.84 18.12 18.41
N LEU A 541 -6.98 19.03 17.44
CA LEU A 541 -6.55 20.43 17.55
C LEU A 541 -7.51 21.30 18.37
N GLN A 542 -8.70 20.84 18.72
CA GLN A 542 -9.50 21.43 19.78
C GLN A 542 -8.92 21.05 21.14
N ARG A 543 -8.59 19.76 21.33
CA ARG A 543 -8.18 19.19 22.61
C ARG A 543 -6.74 19.49 23.01
N PHE A 544 -5.80 19.53 22.07
CA PHE A 544 -4.36 19.66 22.34
C PHE A 544 -3.74 20.85 21.62
N SER A 545 -2.91 21.62 22.34
CA SER A 545 -2.36 22.90 21.88
C SER A 545 -0.90 22.83 21.42
N ALA A 546 -0.14 21.84 21.87
CA ALA A 546 1.25 21.62 21.50
C ALA A 546 1.53 20.13 21.34
N PHE A 547 2.51 19.78 20.50
CA PHE A 547 2.92 18.42 20.18
C PHE A 547 4.45 18.35 20.23
N ARG A 548 5.00 17.32 20.89
CA ARG A 548 6.45 17.12 21.02
C ARG A 548 6.81 15.65 20.81
N LEU A 549 7.81 15.39 19.97
CA LEU A 549 8.32 14.03 19.76
C LEU A 549 9.13 13.56 20.96
N ARG A 550 8.94 12.30 21.35
CA ARG A 550 9.69 11.62 22.41
C ARG A 550 10.49 10.46 21.84
N GLN A 551 11.63 10.79 21.22
CA GLN A 551 12.54 9.79 20.62
C GLN A 551 13.18 8.86 21.66
N ASP A 552 13.27 9.31 22.91
CA ASP A 552 13.78 8.55 24.04
C ASP A 552 12.80 7.49 24.57
N ALA A 553 11.51 7.59 24.23
CA ALA A 553 10.48 6.62 24.63
C ALA A 553 10.72 5.24 23.99
N HIS A 554 11.27 5.21 22.77
CA HIS A 554 11.59 3.98 22.07
C HIS A 554 12.82 4.17 21.18
N PRO A 555 14.04 3.83 21.63
CA PRO A 555 15.27 4.06 20.86
C PRO A 555 15.26 3.45 19.46
N GLU A 556 14.63 2.29 19.27
CA GLU A 556 14.51 1.67 17.94
C GLU A 556 13.47 2.33 17.01
N SER A 557 12.75 3.36 17.46
CA SER A 557 11.85 4.17 16.61
C SER A 557 12.59 5.26 15.82
N VAL A 558 13.79 5.60 16.30
CA VAL A 558 14.69 6.56 15.65
C VAL A 558 15.32 5.90 14.42
N PRO A 559 15.46 6.62 13.29
CA PRO A 559 16.16 6.08 12.14
C PRO A 559 17.61 5.68 12.46
N PRO A 560 18.14 4.63 11.82
CA PRO A 560 19.55 4.25 11.96
C PRO A 560 20.50 5.40 11.64
N HIS A 561 21.65 5.46 12.32
CA HIS A 561 22.62 6.55 12.14
C HIS A 561 23.04 6.72 10.67
N GLY A 562 23.01 7.96 10.17
CA GLY A 562 23.32 8.33 8.79
C GLY A 562 22.09 8.59 7.91
N VAL A 563 20.94 8.01 8.27
CA VAL A 563 19.65 8.23 7.58
C VAL A 563 19.11 9.65 7.77
N GLU A 564 19.36 10.22 8.95
CA GLU A 564 18.87 11.56 9.31
C GLU A 564 19.38 12.65 8.35
N TYR A 565 20.44 12.39 7.59
CA TYR A 565 21.07 13.33 6.65
C TYR A 565 20.78 13.00 5.19
N SER A 566 19.70 12.26 4.92
CA SER A 566 19.29 11.96 3.56
C SER A 566 19.21 13.24 2.72
N PRO A 567 19.75 13.28 1.49
CA PRO A 567 19.49 14.40 0.57
C PRO A 567 18.00 14.52 0.20
N TYR A 568 17.19 13.53 0.57
CA TYR A 568 15.75 13.45 0.35
C TYR A 568 14.92 13.50 1.64
N ALA A 569 15.57 13.79 2.77
CA ALA A 569 14.91 14.02 4.05
C ALA A 569 14.08 15.29 3.96
N VAL A 570 12.86 15.23 4.51
CA VAL A 570 12.04 16.43 4.68
C VAL A 570 12.75 17.37 5.63
N ASP A 571 12.82 18.65 5.28
CA ASP A 571 13.52 19.71 6.03
C ASP A 571 14.98 19.39 6.39
N GLY A 572 15.62 18.52 5.59
CA GLY A 572 17.00 18.09 5.78
C GLY A 572 17.21 17.19 7.00
N ARG A 573 16.14 16.75 7.68
CA ARG A 573 16.23 15.76 8.77
C ARG A 573 14.95 14.92 8.93
N GLU A 574 15.10 13.61 8.98
CA GLU A 574 13.99 12.71 9.34
C GLU A 574 14.24 12.14 10.75
N LYS A 575 13.27 12.31 11.65
CA LYS A 575 13.36 11.88 13.06
C LYS A 575 12.60 10.60 13.39
N VAL A 576 11.83 10.09 12.42
CA VAL A 576 10.96 8.92 12.56
C VAL A 576 11.33 7.90 11.50
N TRP A 577 11.52 6.63 11.85
CA TRP A 577 11.90 5.61 10.87
C TRP A 577 10.70 5.14 10.03
N MET A 578 10.46 5.79 8.89
CA MET A 578 9.41 5.38 7.96
C MET A 578 9.75 4.04 7.28
N ARG A 579 8.81 3.10 7.26
CA ARG A 579 8.87 1.79 6.56
C ARG A 579 7.56 1.50 5.84
N SER A 580 7.54 0.48 4.99
CA SER A 580 6.33 0.06 4.26
C SER A 580 6.31 -1.44 4.00
N HIS A 581 5.21 -2.11 4.34
CA HIS A 581 4.91 -3.49 3.87
C HIS A 581 3.98 -3.46 2.64
N LEU A 582 3.10 -2.46 2.56
CA LEU A 582 2.26 -2.13 1.41
C LEU A 582 1.79 -0.68 1.58
N THR A 583 1.43 -0.37 2.82
CA THR A 583 1.21 0.96 3.39
C THR A 583 2.42 1.39 4.20
N ALA A 584 2.72 2.69 4.20
CA ALA A 584 3.77 3.29 5.00
C ALA A 584 3.37 3.37 6.48
N TYR A 585 4.36 3.31 7.36
CA TYR A 585 4.19 3.41 8.81
C TYR A 585 5.48 3.89 9.49
N ALA A 586 5.37 4.44 10.69
CA ALA A 586 6.48 4.72 11.60
C ALA A 586 6.92 3.43 12.31
N LYS A 587 8.14 2.97 12.03
CA LYS A 587 8.69 1.76 12.65
C LYS A 587 8.80 1.97 14.16
N ASN A 588 8.21 1.04 14.91
CA ASN A 588 8.16 1.07 16.38
C ASN A 588 7.37 2.25 16.99
N GLY A 589 6.44 2.82 16.20
CA GLY A 589 5.47 3.80 16.67
C GLY A 589 5.92 5.25 16.52
N LEU A 590 4.99 6.16 16.75
CA LEU A 590 5.23 7.61 16.82
C LEU A 590 4.94 8.09 18.24
N TRP A 591 5.98 8.19 19.05
CA TRP A 591 5.87 8.56 20.45
C TRP A 591 5.84 10.07 20.64
N VAL A 592 4.75 10.58 21.23
CA VAL A 592 4.54 12.01 21.42
C VAL A 592 4.03 12.36 22.82
N GLU A 593 4.37 13.57 23.24
CA GLU A 593 3.66 14.32 24.27
C GLU A 593 2.79 15.39 23.63
N MET A 594 1.65 15.66 24.26
CA MET A 594 0.75 16.72 23.82
C MET A 594 0.23 17.50 25.02
N ASP A 595 0.15 18.83 24.88
CA ASP A 595 -0.36 19.70 25.93
C ASP A 595 -1.88 19.84 25.80
N GLU A 596 -2.60 19.21 26.73
CA GLU A 596 -4.05 19.31 26.83
C GLU A 596 -4.47 20.75 27.16
N VAL A 597 -5.46 21.28 26.43
CA VAL A 597 -6.02 22.60 26.71
C VAL A 597 -6.83 22.52 28.01
N ALA A 598 -6.66 23.51 28.89
CA ALA A 598 -7.48 23.60 30.09
C ALA A 598 -8.97 23.55 29.73
N ALA A 599 -9.76 22.75 30.46
CA ALA A 599 -11.21 22.71 30.29
C ALA A 599 -11.76 24.14 30.46
N GLN A 600 -12.37 24.68 29.40
CA GLN A 600 -13.00 26.00 29.41
C GLN A 600 -14.39 25.95 30.04
#